data_AF-A0A5B9WHZ6-F1
#
_entry.id   AF-A0A5B9WHZ6-F1
#
_cell.length_a   1.000
_cell.length_b   1.000
_cell.length_c   1.000
_cell.angle_alpha   90.00
_cell.angle_beta   90.00
_cell.angle_gamma   90.00
#
_symmetry.space_group_name_H-M   'P 1'
#
loop_
_entity.id
_entity.type
_entity.pdbx_description
1 polymer ?
#
loop_
_entity_poly.entity_id
_entity_poly.type
_entity_poly.pdbx_seq_one_letter_code
_entity_poly.pdbx_strand_id
1 'polypeptide(L)'
;MVRQFIFITALFSVVSATAQVPITEKLYSAFLEDSINYQVTLPENWDADTHLPVLYALKYGMIDGPYIASQLRYFKTARYAIPNMIVVTIMADMDRIGFIYRTGQLTETGRRFLRCLKEEIITTVTRKYHTSGFNAYIGHSYAASYANYLVQHEPGIFNGYILLAPEMAGLDFTKSLEGQSPVPTFTLDEHSIRYYSRAHTFYYVAVGEQDMARRHLYARNILDQLKGLDSLHFFSKYDSIPRGNHTNMLTLAIQPGLEFISQFFNPGMDVDPERNAWEAFKGVASRVKDIYGMEVERNHSWYGKFAQLAVSRKDTASLLKILNYFDTGKLKGYDTRSFGTYCAQIGLVERAEQYYRSTIGNILSKTEMEGWEYFVLSECYWRIASEIAQDNHARAWENLQQAVQFAEVPNSQGGRNMDIYFLAGRYLIDKGYNVKEGIGYLIRYMEMRKYTIDEIHWSHEKIYACLGKGYYLLKDMANARLYLRKALALNETNTVANEYLKLVDGLD
;
A
#
# COMPACT_ATOMS: atom_id res chain seq x y z
N MET A 1 62.39 7.14 -2.16
CA MET A 1 61.14 7.48 -2.87
C MET A 1 60.36 6.17 -3.05
N VAL A 2 59.48 5.83 -2.11
CA VAL A 2 58.73 4.57 -2.11
C VAL A 2 57.35 4.85 -2.69
N ARG A 3 57.06 4.33 -3.90
CA ARG A 3 55.74 4.40 -4.52
C ARG A 3 54.85 3.32 -3.87
N GLN A 4 53.91 3.73 -3.03
CA GLN A 4 52.81 2.88 -2.60
C GLN A 4 51.80 2.78 -3.75
N PHE A 5 51.64 1.57 -4.28
CA PHE A 5 50.51 1.23 -5.15
C PHE A 5 49.29 0.98 -4.25
N ILE A 6 48.29 1.86 -4.33
CA ILE A 6 46.97 1.64 -3.75
C ILE A 6 46.22 0.72 -4.72
N PHE A 7 46.05 -0.55 -4.35
CA PHE A 7 45.13 -1.45 -5.04
C PHE A 7 43.70 -1.14 -4.55
N ILE A 8 42.90 -0.50 -5.40
CA ILE A 8 41.45 -0.35 -5.18
C ILE A 8 40.79 -1.61 -5.74
N THR A 9 40.45 -2.55 -4.86
CA THR A 9 39.64 -3.72 -5.21
C THR A 9 38.17 -3.28 -5.20
N ALA A 10 37.60 -2.98 -6.37
CA ALA A 10 36.17 -2.74 -6.51
C ALA A 10 35.42 -4.08 -6.44
N LEU A 11 34.80 -4.37 -5.28
CA LEU A 11 33.80 -5.44 -5.18
C LEU A 11 32.54 -4.99 -5.93
N PHE A 12 32.33 -5.51 -7.14
CA PHE A 12 31.02 -5.47 -7.78
C PHE A 12 30.12 -6.50 -7.09
N SER A 13 29.32 -6.07 -6.13
CA SER A 13 28.17 -6.85 -5.68
C SER A 13 27.18 -6.92 -6.84
N VAL A 14 27.11 -8.09 -7.47
CA VAL A 14 26.04 -8.40 -8.44
C VAL A 14 24.76 -8.52 -7.64
N VAL A 15 24.03 -7.41 -7.49
CA VAL A 15 22.64 -7.46 -7.05
C VAL A 15 21.87 -8.04 -8.22
N SER A 16 21.55 -9.33 -8.15
CA SER A 16 20.61 -9.94 -9.08
C SER A 16 19.24 -9.30 -8.87
N ALA A 17 18.94 -8.26 -9.65
CA ALA A 17 17.60 -7.73 -9.76
C ALA A 17 16.74 -8.79 -10.47
N THR A 18 15.96 -9.55 -9.72
CA THR A 18 14.97 -10.46 -10.29
C THR A 18 13.78 -9.63 -10.74
N ALA A 19 13.71 -9.31 -12.03
CA ALA A 19 12.47 -8.83 -12.62
C ALA A 19 11.41 -9.94 -12.56
N GLN A 20 10.14 -9.60 -12.32
CA GLN A 20 9.03 -10.54 -12.53
C GLN A 20 8.95 -10.91 -14.01
N VAL A 21 9.52 -12.06 -14.37
CA VAL A 21 9.41 -12.61 -15.73
C VAL A 21 8.07 -13.36 -15.84
N PRO A 22 7.22 -13.05 -16.83
CA PRO A 22 5.99 -13.80 -17.04
C PRO A 22 6.27 -15.28 -17.29
N ILE A 23 5.50 -16.15 -16.64
CA ILE A 23 5.49 -17.59 -16.88
C ILE A 23 4.69 -17.82 -18.16
N THR A 24 5.31 -18.44 -19.17
CA THR A 24 4.59 -18.84 -20.40
C THR A 24 4.00 -20.22 -20.21
N GLU A 25 2.68 -20.29 -20.31
CA GLU A 25 1.90 -21.52 -20.21
C GLU A 25 1.34 -21.88 -21.59
N LYS A 26 1.21 -23.18 -21.84
CA LYS A 26 0.60 -23.74 -23.04
C LYS A 26 -0.45 -24.77 -22.63
N LEU A 27 -1.68 -24.60 -23.11
CA LEU A 27 -2.79 -25.50 -22.84
C LEU A 27 -3.32 -26.05 -24.15
N TYR A 28 -3.41 -27.38 -24.27
CA TYR A 28 -4.18 -28.00 -25.35
C TYR A 28 -5.67 -27.96 -24.97
N SER A 29 -6.49 -27.38 -25.84
CA SER A 29 -7.92 -27.22 -25.62
C SER A 29 -8.70 -28.27 -26.40
N ALA A 30 -9.58 -29.00 -25.71
CA ALA A 30 -10.49 -29.93 -26.37
C ALA A 30 -11.56 -29.19 -27.20
N PHE A 31 -11.92 -27.95 -26.81
CA PHE A 31 -12.89 -27.14 -27.56
C PHE A 31 -12.31 -26.53 -28.83
N LEU A 32 -11.03 -26.16 -28.79
CA LEU A 32 -10.34 -25.61 -29.97
C LEU A 32 -9.75 -26.70 -30.87
N GLU A 33 -9.56 -27.91 -30.34
CA GLU A 33 -8.75 -28.98 -30.94
C GLU A 33 -7.31 -28.53 -31.27
N ASP A 34 -6.84 -27.49 -30.56
CA ASP A 34 -5.56 -26.81 -30.77
C ASP A 34 -5.01 -26.30 -29.42
N SER A 35 -3.73 -25.95 -29.40
CA SER A 35 -3.10 -25.31 -28.26
C SER A 35 -3.34 -23.81 -28.22
N ILE A 36 -3.47 -23.27 -27.01
CA ILE A 36 -3.45 -21.84 -26.73
C ILE A 36 -2.36 -21.51 -25.72
N ASN A 37 -1.64 -20.42 -25.97
CA ASN A 37 -0.63 -19.91 -25.07
C ASN A 37 -1.20 -18.77 -24.23
N TYR A 38 -0.76 -18.67 -22.99
CA TYR A 38 -1.04 -17.52 -22.13
C TYR A 38 0.16 -17.24 -21.23
N GLN A 39 0.29 -16.00 -20.79
CA GLN A 39 1.32 -15.54 -19.89
C GLN A 39 0.73 -15.26 -18.52
N VAL A 40 1.37 -15.76 -17.48
CA VAL A 40 0.99 -15.53 -16.07
C VAL A 40 2.07 -14.73 -15.38
N THR A 41 1.70 -13.59 -14.80
CA THR A 41 2.61 -12.81 -13.94
C THR A 41 2.07 -12.83 -12.50
N LEU A 42 2.87 -13.40 -11.61
CA LEU A 42 2.57 -13.49 -10.17
C LEU A 42 3.15 -12.28 -9.44
N PRO A 43 2.49 -11.73 -8.41
CA PRO A 43 3.06 -10.67 -7.57
C PRO A 43 4.40 -11.06 -6.94
N GLU A 44 5.27 -10.07 -6.69
CA GLU A 44 6.57 -10.30 -6.05
C GLU A 44 6.37 -10.87 -4.65
N ASN A 45 7.17 -11.88 -4.31
CA ASN A 45 7.09 -12.57 -3.02
C ASN A 45 5.70 -13.14 -2.71
N TRP A 46 4.92 -13.49 -3.75
CA TRP A 46 3.64 -14.18 -3.56
C TRP A 46 3.85 -15.50 -2.82
N ASP A 47 3.09 -15.66 -1.73
CA ASP A 47 3.01 -16.88 -0.95
C ASP A 47 1.92 -17.77 -1.55
N ALA A 48 2.28 -19.01 -1.91
CA ALA A 48 1.38 -19.94 -2.59
C ALA A 48 0.11 -20.26 -1.77
N ASP A 49 0.14 -20.05 -0.45
CA ASP A 49 -1.03 -20.23 0.42
C ASP A 49 -2.01 -19.04 0.38
N THR A 50 -1.61 -17.92 -0.24
CA THR A 50 -2.42 -16.70 -0.32
C THR A 50 -3.28 -16.70 -1.57
N HIS A 51 -4.60 -16.62 -1.36
CA HIS A 51 -5.56 -16.55 -2.45
C HIS A 51 -5.65 -15.15 -3.05
N LEU A 52 -5.44 -15.01 -4.36
CA LEU A 52 -5.39 -13.72 -5.04
C LEU A 52 -6.43 -13.57 -6.17
N PRO A 53 -6.97 -12.36 -6.38
CA PRO A 53 -7.73 -12.03 -7.57
C PRO A 53 -6.92 -12.23 -8.85
N VAL A 54 -7.61 -12.41 -9.98
CA VAL A 54 -6.98 -12.53 -11.30
C VAL A 54 -7.47 -11.42 -12.21
N LEU A 55 -6.54 -10.73 -12.87
CA LEU A 55 -6.82 -9.80 -13.95
C LEU A 55 -6.49 -10.46 -15.28
N TYR A 56 -7.52 -10.90 -15.98
CA TYR A 56 -7.44 -11.48 -17.31
C TYR A 56 -7.38 -10.40 -18.39
N ALA A 57 -6.61 -10.66 -19.44
CA ALA A 57 -6.54 -9.81 -20.61
C ALA A 57 -6.33 -10.66 -21.86
N LEU A 58 -6.83 -10.19 -23.00
CA LEU A 58 -6.50 -10.76 -24.31
C LEU A 58 -5.39 -9.92 -24.94
N LYS A 59 -4.35 -10.55 -25.49
CA LYS A 59 -3.24 -9.84 -26.14
C LYS A 59 -3.71 -9.23 -27.47
N TYR A 60 -4.36 -8.07 -27.40
CA TYR A 60 -4.85 -7.31 -28.53
C TYR A 60 -4.70 -5.81 -28.28
N GLY A 61 -4.47 -5.06 -29.35
CA GLY A 61 -4.36 -3.60 -29.29
C GLY A 61 -3.24 -3.18 -28.35
N MET A 62 -3.54 -2.27 -27.44
CA MET A 62 -2.56 -1.73 -26.49
C MET A 62 -2.35 -2.59 -25.25
N ILE A 63 -3.09 -3.71 -25.09
CA ILE A 63 -2.95 -4.58 -23.92
C ILE A 63 -1.53 -5.16 -23.84
N ASP A 64 -0.89 -4.95 -22.69
CA ASP A 64 0.40 -5.53 -22.36
C ASP A 64 0.43 -6.02 -20.91
N GLY A 65 0.50 -7.33 -20.74
CA GLY A 65 0.52 -7.99 -19.43
C GLY A 65 1.66 -7.56 -18.52
N PRO A 66 2.93 -7.56 -19.00
CA PRO A 66 4.07 -7.08 -18.22
C PRO A 66 3.93 -5.62 -17.75
N TYR A 67 3.39 -4.74 -18.60
CA TYR A 67 3.08 -3.37 -18.20
C TYR A 67 2.03 -3.31 -17.10
N ILE A 68 0.90 -4.03 -17.25
CA ILE A 68 -0.18 -4.10 -16.25
C ILE A 68 0.37 -4.61 -14.90
N ALA A 69 1.13 -5.70 -14.92
CA ALA A 69 1.74 -6.26 -13.72
C ALA A 69 2.72 -5.29 -13.05
N SER A 70 3.45 -4.50 -13.85
CA SER A 70 4.35 -3.46 -13.33
C SER A 70 3.60 -2.30 -12.68
N GLN A 71 2.42 -1.92 -13.16
CA GLN A 71 1.58 -0.93 -12.50
C GLN A 71 1.05 -1.45 -11.16
N LEU A 72 0.56 -2.70 -11.12
CA LEU A 72 0.12 -3.35 -9.87
C LEU A 72 1.25 -3.41 -8.83
N ARG A 73 2.48 -3.77 -9.25
CA ARG A 73 3.66 -3.73 -8.39
C ARG A 73 3.93 -2.32 -7.84
N TYR A 74 3.84 -1.30 -8.69
CA TYR A 74 4.01 0.09 -8.25
C TYR A 74 2.94 0.48 -7.21
N PHE A 75 1.67 0.20 -7.48
CA PHE A 75 0.56 0.50 -6.56
C PHE A 75 0.74 -0.19 -5.21
N LYS A 76 1.22 -1.43 -5.21
CA LYS A 76 1.56 -2.16 -3.99
C LYS A 76 2.65 -1.45 -3.18
N THR A 77 3.77 -1.11 -3.83
CA THR A 77 4.90 -0.42 -3.17
C THR A 77 4.50 0.96 -2.66
N ALA A 78 3.67 1.68 -3.42
CA ALA A 78 3.14 2.98 -3.05
C ALA A 78 1.93 2.92 -2.10
N ARG A 79 1.53 1.72 -1.64
CA ARG A 79 0.45 1.46 -0.68
C ARG A 79 -0.93 1.98 -1.11
N TYR A 80 -1.22 1.91 -2.40
CA TYR A 80 -2.58 2.17 -2.92
C TYR A 80 -3.52 1.07 -2.42
N ALA A 81 -4.80 1.42 -2.23
CA ALA A 81 -5.86 0.49 -1.85
C ALA A 81 -6.32 -0.36 -3.06
N ILE A 82 -5.39 -1.05 -3.71
CA ILE A 82 -5.62 -1.97 -4.82
C ILE A 82 -5.07 -3.33 -4.37
N PRO A 83 -5.86 -4.43 -4.41
CA PRO A 83 -5.36 -5.74 -4.04
C PRO A 83 -4.28 -6.17 -5.04
N ASN A 84 -3.30 -6.92 -4.56
CA ASN A 84 -2.40 -7.65 -5.45
C ASN A 84 -3.23 -8.60 -6.34
N MET A 85 -2.91 -8.67 -7.63
CA MET A 85 -3.61 -9.56 -8.57
C MET A 85 -2.61 -10.37 -9.39
N ILE A 86 -3.01 -11.58 -9.76
CA ILE A 86 -2.34 -12.38 -10.79
C ILE A 86 -2.75 -11.82 -12.15
N VAL A 87 -1.79 -11.52 -13.03
CA VAL A 87 -2.11 -11.04 -14.38
C VAL A 87 -2.01 -12.19 -15.36
N VAL A 88 -3.10 -12.50 -16.07
CA VAL A 88 -3.16 -13.56 -17.09
C VAL A 88 -3.44 -12.95 -18.45
N THR A 89 -2.46 -12.98 -19.35
CA THR A 89 -2.58 -12.46 -20.71
C THR A 89 -2.68 -13.62 -21.72
N ILE A 90 -3.85 -13.78 -22.33
CA ILE A 90 -4.16 -14.87 -23.25
C ILE A 90 -3.80 -14.46 -24.67
N MET A 91 -3.05 -15.32 -25.37
CA MET A 91 -2.62 -15.08 -26.75
C MET A 91 -3.72 -15.55 -27.71
N ALA A 92 -4.62 -14.63 -28.07
CA ALA A 92 -5.70 -14.86 -29.02
C ALA A 92 -5.87 -13.64 -29.92
N ASP A 93 -5.85 -13.85 -31.23
CA ASP A 93 -6.13 -12.84 -32.25
C ASP A 93 -7.64 -12.69 -32.50
N MET A 94 -8.03 -11.79 -33.41
CA MET A 94 -9.44 -11.53 -33.72
C MET A 94 -10.16 -12.77 -34.28
N ASP A 95 -9.48 -13.60 -35.06
CA ASP A 95 -10.09 -14.79 -35.66
C ASP A 95 -10.40 -15.84 -34.59
N ARG A 96 -9.49 -16.02 -33.64
CA ARG A 96 -9.68 -16.92 -32.49
C ARG A 96 -10.73 -16.41 -31.51
N ILE A 97 -10.72 -15.10 -31.21
CA ILE A 97 -11.75 -14.47 -30.37
C ILE A 97 -13.13 -14.54 -31.06
N GLY A 98 -13.16 -14.35 -32.38
CA GLY A 98 -14.33 -14.57 -33.21
C GLY A 98 -15.48 -13.62 -32.99
N PHE A 99 -15.27 -12.45 -32.38
CA PHE A 99 -16.32 -11.43 -32.21
C PHE A 99 -16.54 -10.63 -33.51
N ILE A 100 -17.78 -10.60 -33.99
CA ILE A 100 -18.14 -9.96 -35.25
C ILE A 100 -18.77 -8.60 -34.95
N TYR A 101 -18.06 -7.51 -35.22
CA TYR A 101 -18.62 -6.17 -35.01
C TYR A 101 -19.93 -5.93 -35.76
N ARG A 102 -20.09 -6.43 -36.98
CA ARG A 102 -21.29 -6.19 -37.78
C ARG A 102 -22.57 -6.73 -37.12
N THR A 103 -22.47 -7.84 -36.40
CA THR A 103 -23.63 -8.54 -35.82
C THR A 103 -23.67 -8.48 -34.30
N GLY A 104 -22.56 -8.15 -33.65
CA GLY A 104 -22.41 -8.27 -32.20
C GLY A 104 -22.40 -9.71 -31.71
N GLN A 105 -22.18 -10.70 -32.60
CA GLN A 105 -22.23 -12.13 -32.28
C GLN A 105 -20.86 -12.79 -32.43
N LEU A 106 -20.71 -13.98 -31.86
CA LEU A 106 -19.52 -14.81 -32.06
C LEU A 106 -19.65 -15.70 -33.31
N THR A 107 -18.53 -15.87 -34.03
CA THR A 107 -18.35 -16.97 -34.98
C THR A 107 -18.39 -18.32 -34.26
N GLU A 108 -18.45 -19.41 -35.00
CA GLU A 108 -18.31 -20.75 -34.43
C GLU A 108 -16.96 -20.93 -33.71
N THR A 109 -15.88 -20.42 -34.29
CA THR A 109 -14.56 -20.37 -33.64
C THR A 109 -14.61 -19.58 -32.33
N GLY A 110 -15.25 -18.41 -32.32
CA GLY A 110 -15.38 -17.58 -31.11
C GLY A 110 -16.18 -18.27 -30.00
N ARG A 111 -17.24 -19.02 -30.35
CA ARG A 111 -17.99 -19.84 -29.37
C ARG A 111 -17.12 -20.93 -28.76
N ARG A 112 -16.31 -21.62 -29.56
CA ARG A 112 -15.34 -22.62 -29.06
C ARG A 112 -14.27 -21.98 -28.17
N PHE A 113 -13.77 -20.82 -28.55
CA PHE A 113 -12.83 -20.06 -27.74
C PHE A 113 -13.43 -19.61 -26.41
N LEU A 114 -14.67 -19.14 -26.39
CA LEU A 114 -15.37 -18.79 -25.15
C LEU A 114 -15.49 -20.00 -24.20
N ARG A 115 -15.81 -21.19 -24.73
CA ARG A 115 -15.81 -22.43 -23.94
C ARG A 115 -14.42 -22.77 -23.41
N CYS A 116 -13.37 -22.68 -24.24
CA CYS A 116 -11.99 -22.84 -23.80
C CYS A 116 -11.63 -21.85 -22.67
N LEU A 117 -11.97 -20.57 -22.82
CA LEU A 117 -11.73 -19.55 -21.81
C LEU A 117 -12.39 -19.92 -20.47
N LYS A 118 -13.69 -20.22 -20.49
CA LYS A 118 -14.51 -20.45 -19.30
C LYS A 118 -14.21 -21.79 -18.64
N GLU A 119 -14.18 -22.87 -19.41
CA GLU A 119 -14.15 -24.23 -18.88
C GLU A 119 -12.71 -24.76 -18.70
N GLU A 120 -11.72 -24.26 -19.46
CA GLU A 120 -10.35 -24.78 -19.43
C GLU A 120 -9.33 -23.78 -18.87
N ILE A 121 -9.24 -22.56 -19.42
CA ILE A 121 -8.22 -21.58 -19.03
C ILE A 121 -8.48 -21.06 -17.61
N ILE A 122 -9.67 -20.51 -17.34
CA ILE A 122 -10.02 -19.99 -16.01
C ILE A 122 -9.94 -21.10 -14.96
N THR A 123 -10.45 -22.30 -15.26
CA THR A 123 -10.36 -23.48 -14.37
C THR A 123 -8.90 -23.86 -14.08
N THR A 124 -8.04 -23.87 -15.10
CA THR A 124 -6.62 -24.23 -14.93
C THR A 124 -5.88 -23.19 -14.11
N VAL A 125 -6.11 -21.90 -14.36
CA VAL A 125 -5.51 -20.82 -13.57
C VAL A 125 -5.98 -20.90 -12.11
N THR A 126 -7.28 -21.09 -11.89
CA THR A 126 -7.88 -21.24 -10.56
C THR A 126 -7.21 -22.35 -9.76
N ARG A 127 -7.05 -23.53 -10.37
CA ARG A 127 -6.44 -24.70 -9.74
C ARG A 127 -4.93 -24.54 -9.51
N LYS A 128 -4.21 -23.91 -10.46
CA LYS A 128 -2.75 -23.85 -10.44
C LYS A 128 -2.19 -22.73 -9.57
N TYR A 129 -2.91 -21.62 -9.44
CA TYR A 129 -2.41 -20.40 -8.78
C TYR A 129 -3.27 -19.93 -7.59
N HIS A 130 -4.09 -20.80 -7.01
CA HIS A 130 -4.91 -20.54 -5.81
C HIS A 130 -5.63 -19.19 -5.87
N THR A 131 -6.55 -19.03 -6.82
CA THR A 131 -7.21 -17.73 -7.03
C THR A 131 -8.31 -17.48 -5.99
N SER A 132 -8.57 -16.23 -5.62
CA SER A 132 -9.60 -15.85 -4.64
C SER A 132 -11.04 -16.03 -5.14
N GLY A 133 -11.23 -16.25 -6.44
CA GLY A 133 -12.55 -16.28 -7.08
C GLY A 133 -13.01 -14.92 -7.59
N PHE A 134 -12.31 -13.83 -7.26
CA PHE A 134 -12.52 -12.53 -7.92
C PHE A 134 -11.73 -12.48 -9.23
N ASN A 135 -12.44 -12.59 -10.35
CA ASN A 135 -11.87 -12.53 -11.68
C ASN A 135 -12.25 -11.22 -12.35
N ALA A 136 -11.28 -10.41 -12.76
CA ALA A 136 -11.48 -9.19 -13.52
C ALA A 136 -10.96 -9.34 -14.95
N TYR A 137 -11.45 -8.51 -15.85
CA TYR A 137 -11.05 -8.42 -17.24
C TYR A 137 -10.61 -7.01 -17.60
N ILE A 138 -9.49 -6.87 -18.30
CA ILE A 138 -9.08 -5.62 -18.94
C ILE A 138 -8.89 -5.82 -20.45
N GLY A 139 -9.52 -4.96 -21.24
CA GLY A 139 -9.48 -5.02 -22.69
C GLY A 139 -9.38 -3.65 -23.33
N HIS A 140 -8.80 -3.60 -24.52
CA HIS A 140 -8.71 -2.41 -25.36
C HIS A 140 -9.36 -2.65 -26.72
N SER A 141 -10.11 -1.65 -27.23
CA SER A 141 -10.68 -1.66 -28.58
C SER A 141 -11.52 -2.91 -28.85
N TYR A 142 -11.07 -3.81 -29.73
CA TYR A 142 -11.75 -5.08 -30.02
C TYR A 142 -11.93 -5.97 -28.79
N ALA A 143 -10.91 -6.10 -27.95
CA ALA A 143 -10.98 -6.89 -26.73
C ALA A 143 -11.98 -6.29 -25.73
N ALA A 144 -12.06 -4.95 -25.64
CA ALA A 144 -13.09 -4.28 -24.84
C ALA A 144 -14.50 -4.51 -25.41
N SER A 145 -14.64 -4.55 -26.73
CA SER A 145 -15.93 -4.79 -27.40
C SER A 145 -16.40 -6.23 -27.23
N TYR A 146 -15.50 -7.21 -27.31
CA TYR A 146 -15.77 -8.60 -26.95
C TYR A 146 -16.20 -8.75 -25.49
N ALA A 147 -15.60 -8.02 -24.56
CA ALA A 147 -16.04 -8.08 -23.17
C ALA A 147 -17.44 -7.50 -22.95
N ASN A 148 -17.91 -6.55 -23.77
CA ASN A 148 -19.32 -6.17 -23.78
C ASN A 148 -20.25 -7.32 -24.20
N TYR A 149 -19.81 -8.19 -25.12
CA TYR A 149 -20.54 -9.43 -25.42
C TYR A 149 -20.58 -10.34 -24.18
N LEU A 150 -19.47 -10.49 -23.46
CA LEU A 150 -19.41 -11.30 -22.24
C LEU A 150 -20.34 -10.79 -21.13
N VAL A 151 -20.44 -9.48 -20.94
CA VAL A 151 -21.38 -8.89 -19.97
C VAL A 151 -22.84 -9.23 -20.33
N GLN A 152 -23.18 -9.28 -21.61
CA GLN A 152 -24.55 -9.56 -22.02
C GLN A 152 -24.91 -11.05 -21.91
N HIS A 153 -23.98 -11.92 -22.31
CA HIS A 153 -24.27 -13.33 -22.59
C HIS A 153 -23.64 -14.32 -21.61
N GLU A 154 -22.65 -13.90 -20.83
CA GLU A 154 -21.93 -14.76 -19.88
C GLU A 154 -21.87 -14.10 -18.49
N PRO A 155 -23.02 -13.76 -17.88
CA PRO A 155 -23.04 -13.17 -16.55
C PRO A 155 -22.32 -14.09 -15.55
N GLY A 156 -21.38 -13.50 -14.82
CA GLY A 156 -20.56 -14.20 -13.82
C GLY A 156 -19.24 -14.79 -14.30
N ILE A 157 -18.89 -14.66 -15.58
CA ILE A 157 -17.54 -15.01 -16.05
C ILE A 157 -16.46 -14.14 -15.40
N PHE A 158 -16.75 -12.85 -15.18
CA PHE A 158 -15.91 -11.90 -14.46
C PHE A 158 -16.73 -11.06 -13.48
N ASN A 159 -16.12 -10.70 -12.35
CA ASN A 159 -16.62 -9.77 -11.35
C ASN A 159 -16.28 -8.32 -11.70
N GLY A 160 -15.21 -8.07 -12.46
CA GLY A 160 -14.77 -6.72 -12.82
C GLY A 160 -14.43 -6.59 -14.31
N TYR A 161 -14.78 -5.46 -14.92
CA TYR A 161 -14.53 -5.16 -16.32
C TYR A 161 -13.89 -3.76 -16.43
N ILE A 162 -12.71 -3.68 -17.04
CA ILE A 162 -12.01 -2.44 -17.39
C ILE A 162 -11.94 -2.37 -18.92
N LEU A 163 -12.82 -1.57 -19.51
CA LEU A 163 -13.06 -1.54 -20.95
C LEU A 163 -12.57 -0.24 -21.56
N LEU A 164 -11.47 -0.33 -22.30
CA LEU A 164 -10.76 0.82 -22.84
C LEU A 164 -11.10 1.02 -24.31
N ALA A 165 -11.77 2.14 -24.62
CA ALA A 165 -12.19 2.53 -25.95
C ALA A 165 -12.95 1.44 -26.72
N PRO A 166 -14.04 0.86 -26.16
CA PRO A 166 -14.85 -0.12 -26.88
C PRO A 166 -15.51 0.53 -28.09
N GLU A 167 -15.81 -0.30 -29.10
CA GLU A 167 -16.44 0.10 -30.34
C GLU A 167 -17.82 -0.57 -30.45
N MET A 168 -18.78 0.17 -31.00
CA MET A 168 -20.15 -0.29 -31.13
C MET A 168 -20.26 -1.38 -32.19
N ALA A 169 -20.97 -2.47 -31.86
CA ALA A 169 -21.37 -3.46 -32.86
C ALA A 169 -22.61 -2.99 -33.63
N GLY A 170 -22.94 -3.67 -34.73
CA GLY A 170 -23.98 -3.24 -35.67
C GLY A 170 -23.53 -2.22 -36.71
N LEU A 171 -22.25 -1.80 -36.69
CA LEU A 171 -21.68 -0.88 -37.67
C LEU A 171 -20.93 -1.62 -38.79
N ASP A 172 -21.14 -1.15 -40.02
CA ASP A 172 -20.28 -1.47 -41.15
C ASP A 172 -19.19 -0.41 -41.28
N PHE A 173 -18.01 -0.68 -40.71
CA PHE A 173 -16.86 0.24 -40.77
C PHE A 173 -16.29 0.45 -42.18
N THR A 174 -16.77 -0.31 -43.17
CA THR A 174 -16.40 -0.10 -44.59
C THR A 174 -17.26 0.96 -45.28
N LYS A 175 -18.32 1.45 -44.62
CA LYS A 175 -19.25 2.46 -45.14
C LYS A 175 -19.21 3.74 -44.30
N SER A 176 -19.65 4.86 -44.89
CA SER A 176 -19.87 6.10 -44.13
C SER A 176 -20.83 5.85 -42.97
N LEU A 177 -20.57 6.51 -41.83
CA LEU A 177 -21.46 6.45 -40.66
C LEU A 177 -22.77 7.20 -40.90
N GLU A 178 -22.82 8.12 -41.87
CA GLU A 178 -24.03 8.82 -42.27
C GLU A 178 -25.04 7.83 -42.87
N GLY A 179 -26.22 7.72 -42.24
CA GLY A 179 -27.31 6.84 -42.69
C GLY A 179 -27.28 5.42 -42.12
N GLN A 180 -26.26 5.03 -41.35
CA GLN A 180 -26.31 3.80 -40.56
C GLN A 180 -27.09 4.09 -39.26
N SER A 181 -28.23 3.43 -39.08
CA SER A 181 -28.90 3.45 -37.78
C SER A 181 -28.09 2.61 -36.81
N PRO A 182 -27.55 3.18 -35.72
CA PRO A 182 -26.92 2.39 -34.68
C PRO A 182 -28.02 1.59 -33.98
N VAL A 183 -28.19 0.32 -34.36
CA VAL A 183 -28.99 -0.61 -33.56
C VAL A 183 -28.17 -0.86 -32.30
N PRO A 184 -28.65 -0.49 -31.09
CA PRO A 184 -27.90 -0.80 -29.88
C PRO A 184 -27.80 -2.32 -29.76
N THR A 185 -26.59 -2.85 -29.91
CA THR A 185 -26.30 -4.28 -29.72
C THR A 185 -25.96 -4.61 -28.27
N PHE A 186 -26.17 -3.67 -27.35
CA PHE A 186 -25.98 -3.89 -25.92
C PHE A 186 -27.34 -3.89 -25.22
N THR A 187 -27.81 -5.08 -24.87
CA THR A 187 -29.05 -5.29 -24.11
C THR A 187 -28.85 -6.44 -23.15
N LEU A 188 -29.29 -6.26 -21.90
CA LEU A 188 -29.29 -7.35 -20.92
C LEU A 188 -30.64 -8.06 -20.97
N ASP A 189 -30.60 -9.39 -21.08
CA ASP A 189 -31.79 -10.20 -20.90
C ASP A 189 -32.17 -10.32 -19.41
N GLU A 190 -33.35 -10.88 -19.14
CA GLU A 190 -33.83 -11.05 -17.76
C GLU A 190 -32.90 -11.91 -16.89
N HIS A 191 -32.19 -12.87 -17.49
CA HIS A 191 -31.28 -13.74 -16.76
C HIS A 191 -30.06 -12.94 -16.27
N SER A 192 -29.44 -12.16 -17.15
CA SER A 192 -28.34 -11.26 -16.84
C SER A 192 -28.74 -10.21 -15.82
N ILE A 193 -29.92 -9.59 -15.96
CA ILE A 193 -30.44 -8.63 -14.97
C ILE A 193 -30.59 -9.27 -13.59
N ARG A 194 -31.17 -10.49 -13.50
CA ARG A 194 -31.32 -11.20 -12.22
C ARG A 194 -29.98 -11.54 -11.58
N TYR A 195 -28.99 -11.94 -12.37
CA TYR A 195 -27.64 -12.21 -11.87
C TYR A 195 -27.01 -10.93 -11.29
N TYR A 196 -27.00 -9.85 -12.07
CA TYR A 196 -26.36 -8.59 -11.69
C TYR A 196 -27.06 -7.88 -10.53
N SER A 197 -28.31 -8.21 -10.22
CA SER A 197 -29.03 -7.70 -9.04
C SER A 197 -28.64 -8.39 -7.73
N ARG A 198 -27.73 -9.36 -7.76
CA ARG A 198 -27.34 -10.16 -6.58
C ARG A 198 -25.82 -10.33 -6.43
N ALA A 199 -25.08 -10.16 -7.51
CA ALA A 199 -23.63 -10.36 -7.52
C ALA A 199 -22.90 -9.03 -7.68
N HIS A 200 -21.95 -8.75 -6.78
CA HIS A 200 -21.06 -7.59 -6.88
C HIS A 200 -20.31 -7.62 -8.22
N THR A 201 -20.61 -6.67 -9.09
CA THR A 201 -20.05 -6.55 -10.44
C THR A 201 -19.61 -5.11 -10.69
N PHE A 202 -18.40 -4.96 -11.21
CA PHE A 202 -17.78 -3.67 -11.49
C PHE A 202 -17.62 -3.50 -13.00
N TYR A 203 -18.27 -2.49 -13.58
CA TYR A 203 -18.18 -2.16 -14.99
C TYR A 203 -17.58 -0.75 -15.17
N TYR A 204 -16.30 -0.70 -15.55
CA TYR A 204 -15.60 0.53 -15.87
C TYR A 204 -15.37 0.64 -17.37
N VAL A 205 -15.82 1.73 -17.98
CA VAL A 205 -15.55 2.04 -19.38
C VAL A 205 -14.86 3.39 -19.50
N ALA A 206 -13.79 3.46 -20.29
CA ALA A 206 -13.05 4.69 -20.50
C ALA A 206 -12.81 4.94 -22.00
N VAL A 207 -12.97 6.19 -22.43
CA VAL A 207 -12.68 6.63 -23.81
C VAL A 207 -11.83 7.89 -23.74
N GLY A 208 -10.80 8.00 -24.56
CA GLY A 208 -9.93 9.17 -24.58
C GLY A 208 -10.66 10.37 -25.17
N GLU A 209 -10.51 11.55 -24.59
CA GLU A 209 -11.16 12.80 -25.06
C GLU A 209 -10.93 13.10 -26.55
N GLN A 210 -9.78 12.69 -27.10
CA GLN A 210 -9.38 12.87 -28.50
C GLN A 210 -9.66 11.61 -29.35
N ASP A 211 -10.35 10.61 -28.82
CA ASP A 211 -10.78 9.44 -29.56
C ASP A 211 -12.05 9.77 -30.39
N MET A 212 -12.49 8.82 -31.21
CA MET A 212 -13.60 9.00 -32.13
C MET A 212 -14.92 9.21 -31.37
N ALA A 213 -15.69 10.24 -31.75
CA ALA A 213 -16.96 10.60 -31.12
C ALA A 213 -17.93 9.42 -30.95
N ARG A 214 -17.93 8.47 -31.89
CA ARG A 214 -18.77 7.27 -31.84
C ARG A 214 -18.46 6.35 -30.64
N ARG A 215 -17.21 6.29 -30.17
CA ARG A 215 -16.83 5.50 -28.98
C ARG A 215 -17.33 6.14 -27.70
N HIS A 216 -17.30 7.46 -27.61
CA HIS A 216 -17.93 8.20 -26.51
C HIS A 216 -19.44 7.97 -26.48
N LEU A 217 -20.09 8.06 -27.64
CA LEU A 217 -21.53 7.79 -27.74
C LEU A 217 -21.85 6.35 -27.31
N TYR A 218 -21.08 5.38 -27.77
CA TYR A 218 -21.29 3.98 -27.40
C TYR A 218 -21.12 3.72 -25.90
N ALA A 219 -20.04 4.23 -25.29
CA ALA A 219 -19.80 4.08 -23.86
C ALA A 219 -20.93 4.68 -23.01
N ARG A 220 -21.46 5.85 -23.41
CA ARG A 220 -22.63 6.46 -22.75
C ARG A 220 -23.90 5.65 -22.94
N ASN A 221 -24.17 5.16 -24.15
CA ASN A 221 -25.34 4.33 -24.42
C ASN A 221 -25.33 3.05 -23.57
N ILE A 222 -24.18 2.40 -23.40
CA ILE A 222 -24.08 1.23 -22.51
C ILE A 222 -24.41 1.63 -21.07
N LEU A 223 -23.86 2.73 -20.55
CA LEU A 223 -24.21 3.16 -19.19
C LEU A 223 -25.70 3.45 -19.03
N ASP A 224 -26.35 4.02 -20.04
CA ASP A 224 -27.80 4.24 -19.99
C ASP A 224 -28.58 2.92 -19.86
N GLN A 225 -28.12 1.84 -20.51
CA GLN A 225 -28.71 0.50 -20.33
C GLN A 225 -28.44 -0.09 -18.94
N LEU A 226 -27.32 0.25 -18.32
CA LEU A 226 -26.91 -0.28 -17.02
C LEU A 226 -27.55 0.47 -15.83
N LYS A 227 -28.10 1.67 -16.05
CA LYS A 227 -28.77 2.48 -15.00
C LYS A 227 -29.93 1.78 -14.29
N GLY A 228 -30.59 0.82 -14.96
CA GLY A 228 -31.72 0.09 -14.40
C GLY A 228 -31.34 -1.06 -13.46
N LEU A 229 -30.04 -1.37 -13.33
CA LEU A 229 -29.55 -2.41 -12.44
C LEU A 229 -29.47 -1.93 -10.99
N ASP A 230 -29.52 -2.86 -10.05
CA ASP A 230 -29.36 -2.56 -8.63
C ASP A 230 -27.98 -1.98 -8.33
N SER A 231 -27.93 -0.71 -7.94
CA SER A 231 -26.70 0.02 -7.64
C SER A 231 -25.95 -0.48 -6.40
N LEU A 232 -26.55 -1.38 -5.60
CA LEU A 232 -25.87 -2.02 -4.47
C LEU A 232 -25.00 -3.21 -4.91
N HIS A 233 -25.28 -3.79 -6.07
CA HIS A 233 -24.57 -4.96 -6.59
C HIS A 233 -23.87 -4.67 -7.91
N PHE A 234 -24.39 -3.75 -8.74
CA PHE A 234 -23.80 -3.40 -10.02
C PHE A 234 -23.29 -1.96 -10.03
N PHE A 235 -21.96 -1.82 -10.03
CA PHE A 235 -21.28 -0.53 -10.05
C PHE A 235 -20.84 -0.24 -11.48
N SER A 236 -21.26 0.90 -12.04
CA SER A 236 -20.83 1.31 -13.37
C SER A 236 -20.27 2.73 -13.40
N LYS A 237 -19.24 2.94 -14.23
CA LYS A 237 -18.62 4.25 -14.43
C LYS A 237 -18.12 4.42 -15.86
N TYR A 238 -18.29 5.63 -16.38
CA TYR A 238 -17.73 6.07 -17.64
C TYR A 238 -16.79 7.25 -17.39
N ASP A 239 -15.54 7.14 -17.84
CA ASP A 239 -14.57 8.23 -17.82
C ASP A 239 -14.17 8.66 -19.24
N SER A 240 -14.24 9.97 -19.49
CA SER A 240 -13.60 10.61 -20.65
C SER A 240 -12.19 11.03 -20.25
N ILE A 241 -11.17 10.31 -20.72
CA ILE A 241 -9.80 10.45 -20.23
C ILE A 241 -9.12 11.69 -20.86
N PRO A 242 -8.74 12.71 -20.07
CA PRO A 242 -8.15 13.93 -20.60
C PRO A 242 -6.84 13.66 -21.34
N ARG A 243 -6.68 14.27 -22.53
CA ARG A 243 -5.53 14.03 -23.45
C ARG A 243 -5.40 12.57 -23.92
N GLY A 244 -6.38 11.73 -23.60
CA GLY A 244 -6.44 10.37 -24.10
C GLY A 244 -6.83 10.34 -25.56
N ASN A 245 -6.22 9.45 -26.33
CA ASN A 245 -6.61 9.08 -27.68
C ASN A 245 -6.63 7.55 -27.77
N HIS A 246 -6.97 7.01 -28.94
CA HIS A 246 -7.16 5.56 -29.08
C HIS A 246 -5.95 4.71 -28.67
N THR A 247 -4.72 5.20 -28.84
CA THR A 247 -3.49 4.41 -28.69
C THR A 247 -2.80 4.56 -27.35
N ASN A 248 -3.17 5.54 -26.51
CA ASN A 248 -2.57 5.75 -25.19
C ASN A 248 -3.50 5.38 -24.02
N MET A 249 -4.66 4.79 -24.31
CA MET A 249 -5.68 4.50 -23.29
C MET A 249 -5.22 3.60 -22.17
N LEU A 250 -4.44 2.55 -22.45
CA LEU A 250 -3.97 1.64 -21.39
C LEU A 250 -3.19 2.42 -20.34
N THR A 251 -2.22 3.24 -20.79
CA THR A 251 -1.37 4.03 -19.91
C THR A 251 -2.16 5.02 -19.07
N LEU A 252 -3.14 5.72 -19.67
CA LEU A 252 -3.85 6.79 -18.98
C LEU A 252 -5.04 6.31 -18.12
N ALA A 253 -5.60 5.14 -18.41
CA ALA A 253 -6.83 4.66 -17.79
C ALA A 253 -6.65 3.46 -16.84
N ILE A 254 -5.46 2.85 -16.78
CA ILE A 254 -5.21 1.68 -15.94
C ILE A 254 -5.39 1.97 -14.44
N GLN A 255 -4.86 3.10 -13.95
CA GLN A 255 -5.01 3.49 -12.55
C GLN A 255 -6.49 3.67 -12.16
N PRO A 256 -7.27 4.58 -12.80
CA PRO A 256 -8.66 4.77 -12.41
C PRO A 256 -9.52 3.52 -12.62
N GLY A 257 -9.20 2.69 -13.62
CA GLY A 257 -9.88 1.40 -13.81
C GLY A 257 -9.63 0.41 -12.67
N LEU A 258 -8.37 0.27 -12.23
CA LEU A 258 -8.01 -0.58 -11.10
C LEU A 258 -8.56 -0.05 -9.78
N GLU A 259 -8.50 1.26 -9.53
CA GLU A 259 -9.11 1.90 -8.37
C GLU A 259 -10.63 1.65 -8.33
N PHE A 260 -11.31 1.73 -9.48
CA PHE A 260 -12.74 1.50 -9.56
C PHE A 260 -13.14 0.07 -9.18
N ILE A 261 -12.49 -0.96 -9.77
CA ILE A 261 -12.79 -2.35 -9.42
C ILE A 261 -12.36 -2.68 -7.97
N SER A 262 -11.44 -1.90 -7.40
CA SER A 262 -10.90 -2.07 -6.04
C SER A 262 -11.54 -1.15 -5.00
N GLN A 263 -12.60 -0.41 -5.35
CA GLN A 263 -13.10 0.68 -4.53
C GLN A 263 -13.49 0.26 -3.09
N PHE A 264 -13.90 -1.00 -2.88
CA PHE A 264 -14.25 -1.53 -1.55
C PHE A 264 -13.10 -2.20 -0.79
N PHE A 265 -11.88 -2.21 -1.36
CA PHE A 265 -10.71 -2.84 -0.75
C PHE A 265 -10.04 -1.97 0.33
N ASN A 266 -10.33 -0.67 0.38
CA ASN A 266 -9.68 0.25 1.31
C ASN A 266 -10.04 -0.07 2.78
N PRO A 267 -9.06 -0.33 3.68
CA PRO A 267 -9.32 -0.59 5.09
C PRO A 267 -9.98 0.60 5.82
N GLY A 268 -9.87 1.80 5.27
CA GLY A 268 -10.44 3.00 5.83
C GLY A 268 -11.91 3.26 5.50
N MET A 269 -12.49 2.52 4.54
CA MET A 269 -13.86 2.68 4.06
C MET A 269 -14.88 2.01 4.99
N ASP A 270 -16.06 2.62 5.16
CA ASP A 270 -17.20 2.17 5.98
C ASP A 270 -16.84 1.70 7.40
N VAL A 271 -15.89 2.39 8.03
CA VAL A 271 -15.55 2.13 9.43
C VAL A 271 -16.68 2.68 10.30
N ASP A 272 -17.52 1.79 10.79
CA ASP A 272 -18.64 2.11 11.69
C ASP A 272 -18.12 2.78 12.98
N PRO A 273 -18.46 4.05 13.24
CA PRO A 273 -17.97 4.76 14.41
C PRO A 273 -18.58 4.25 15.71
N GLU A 274 -19.72 3.56 15.69
CA GLU A 274 -20.38 3.05 16.92
C GLU A 274 -19.79 1.71 17.37
N ARG A 275 -19.16 0.97 16.47
CA ARG A 275 -18.52 -0.32 16.78
C ARG A 275 -17.19 -0.13 17.49
N ASN A 276 -16.87 -1.02 18.41
CA ASN A 276 -15.52 -1.10 18.98
C ASN A 276 -14.48 -1.44 17.89
N ALA A 277 -13.19 -1.21 18.18
CA ALA A 277 -12.16 -1.29 17.14
C ALA A 277 -12.04 -2.69 16.50
N TRP A 278 -12.29 -3.76 17.27
CA TRP A 278 -12.27 -5.13 16.76
C TRP A 278 -13.47 -5.44 15.85
N GLU A 279 -14.67 -5.04 16.25
CA GLU A 279 -15.88 -5.22 15.44
C GLU A 279 -15.85 -4.38 14.16
N ALA A 280 -15.27 -3.18 14.21
CA ALA A 280 -15.03 -2.35 13.04
C ALA A 280 -14.05 -3.04 12.07
N PHE A 281 -12.94 -3.57 12.58
CA PHE A 281 -11.98 -4.33 11.78
C PHE A 281 -12.64 -5.56 11.13
N LYS A 282 -13.40 -6.36 11.90
CA LYS A 282 -14.09 -7.54 11.38
C LYS A 282 -15.10 -7.20 10.28
N GLY A 283 -15.83 -6.09 10.40
CA GLY A 283 -16.75 -5.63 9.36
C GLY A 283 -16.01 -5.36 8.05
N VAL A 284 -14.89 -4.66 8.12
CA VAL A 284 -14.03 -4.40 6.95
C VAL A 284 -13.44 -5.70 6.38
N ALA A 285 -12.96 -6.61 7.23
CA ALA A 285 -12.44 -7.91 6.79
C ALA A 285 -13.52 -8.77 6.11
N SER A 286 -14.76 -8.77 6.63
CA SER A 286 -15.91 -9.43 6.00
C SER A 286 -16.17 -8.85 4.62
N ARG A 287 -16.28 -7.52 4.49
CA ARG A 287 -16.49 -6.86 3.19
C ARG A 287 -15.46 -7.29 2.15
N VAL A 288 -14.17 -7.29 2.53
CA VAL A 288 -13.08 -7.68 1.62
C VAL A 288 -13.22 -9.14 1.20
N LYS A 289 -13.56 -10.03 2.13
CA LYS A 289 -13.79 -11.45 1.85
C LYS A 289 -15.02 -11.66 0.95
N ASP A 290 -16.11 -10.98 1.25
CA ASP A 290 -17.39 -11.13 0.56
C ASP A 290 -17.33 -10.60 -0.89
N ILE A 291 -16.59 -9.51 -1.12
CA ILE A 291 -16.46 -8.89 -2.45
C ILE A 291 -15.31 -9.51 -3.25
N TYR A 292 -14.13 -9.66 -2.66
CA TYR A 292 -12.90 -10.03 -3.38
C TYR A 292 -12.46 -11.48 -3.14
N GLY A 293 -13.11 -12.22 -2.25
CA GLY A 293 -12.71 -13.58 -1.86
C GLY A 293 -11.37 -13.62 -1.12
N MET A 294 -10.89 -12.48 -0.61
CA MET A 294 -9.56 -12.35 -0.04
C MET A 294 -9.59 -12.29 1.49
N GLU A 295 -8.56 -12.87 2.10
CA GLU A 295 -8.19 -12.54 3.47
C GLU A 295 -7.41 -11.22 3.48
N VAL A 296 -7.63 -10.40 4.51
CA VAL A 296 -6.93 -9.12 4.63
C VAL A 296 -5.43 -9.32 4.86
N GLU A 297 -4.63 -8.44 4.24
CA GLU A 297 -3.18 -8.54 4.34
C GLU A 297 -2.69 -8.24 5.75
N ARG A 298 -1.73 -9.03 6.25
CA ARG A 298 -1.22 -8.90 7.63
C ARG A 298 -0.07 -7.89 7.70
N ASN A 299 -0.39 -6.59 7.57
CA ASN A 299 0.59 -5.50 7.62
C ASN A 299 0.04 -4.20 8.25
N HIS A 300 0.92 -3.22 8.46
CA HIS A 300 0.58 -1.93 9.08
C HIS A 300 -0.61 -1.19 8.45
N SER A 301 -0.72 -1.21 7.12
CA SER A 301 -1.80 -0.51 6.42
C SER A 301 -3.18 -1.04 6.82
N TRP A 302 -3.25 -2.31 7.25
CA TRP A 302 -4.49 -2.95 7.67
C TRP A 302 -4.76 -2.87 9.17
N TYR A 303 -3.75 -3.02 10.03
CA TYR A 303 -3.99 -2.96 11.49
C TYR A 303 -3.91 -1.55 12.07
N GLY A 304 -3.09 -0.65 11.49
CA GLY A 304 -2.67 0.60 12.14
C GLY A 304 -3.84 1.51 12.51
N LYS A 305 -4.80 1.68 11.59
CA LYS A 305 -6.00 2.50 11.82
C LYS A 305 -6.85 1.96 12.97
N PHE A 306 -7.06 0.64 13.04
CA PHE A 306 -7.88 0.03 14.09
C PHE A 306 -7.15 -0.04 15.43
N ALA A 307 -5.84 -0.27 15.43
CA ALA A 307 -5.03 -0.17 16.65
C ALA A 307 -5.08 1.25 17.22
N GLN A 308 -4.94 2.27 16.37
CA GLN A 308 -5.06 3.67 16.79
C GLN A 308 -6.47 4.03 17.27
N LEU A 309 -7.50 3.47 16.65
CA LEU A 309 -8.89 3.60 17.09
C LEU A 309 -9.11 2.98 18.48
N ALA A 310 -8.49 1.82 18.74
CA ALA A 310 -8.55 1.19 20.06
C ALA A 310 -7.85 2.07 21.12
N VAL A 311 -6.68 2.62 20.79
CA VAL A 311 -5.95 3.56 21.66
C VAL A 311 -6.78 4.80 21.98
N SER A 312 -7.36 5.46 20.97
CA SER A 312 -8.13 6.70 21.19
C SER A 312 -9.36 6.48 22.07
N ARG A 313 -9.90 5.25 22.07
CA ARG A 313 -11.07 4.86 22.87
C ARG A 313 -10.73 4.18 24.19
N LYS A 314 -9.45 4.02 24.50
CA LYS A 314 -8.98 3.23 25.66
C LYS A 314 -9.57 1.81 25.69
N ASP A 315 -9.76 1.20 24.51
CA ASP A 315 -10.28 -0.15 24.33
C ASP A 315 -9.13 -1.19 24.29
N THR A 316 -8.70 -1.64 25.47
CA THR A 316 -7.60 -2.60 25.61
C THR A 316 -7.94 -3.98 25.05
N ALA A 317 -9.19 -4.40 25.18
CA ALA A 317 -9.66 -5.72 24.73
C ALA A 317 -9.61 -5.84 23.21
N SER A 318 -10.10 -4.82 22.48
CA SER A 318 -10.00 -4.82 21.01
C SER A 318 -8.57 -4.68 20.54
N LEU A 319 -7.75 -3.83 21.18
CA LEU A 319 -6.34 -3.70 20.81
C LEU A 319 -5.64 -5.07 20.84
N LEU A 320 -5.74 -5.80 21.95
CA LEU A 320 -5.10 -7.10 22.08
C LEU A 320 -5.60 -8.12 21.03
N LYS A 321 -6.90 -8.13 20.71
CA LYS A 321 -7.43 -8.98 19.63
C LYS A 321 -6.84 -8.62 18.27
N ILE A 322 -6.75 -7.33 17.95
CA ILE A 322 -6.15 -6.84 16.70
C ILE A 322 -4.68 -7.26 16.65
N LEU A 323 -3.89 -6.94 17.67
CA LEU A 323 -2.46 -7.25 17.68
C LEU A 323 -2.21 -8.76 17.53
N ASN A 324 -2.92 -9.59 18.30
CA ASN A 324 -2.81 -11.05 18.20
C ASN A 324 -3.22 -11.61 16.83
N TYR A 325 -4.23 -11.02 16.18
CA TYR A 325 -4.64 -11.42 14.85
C TYR A 325 -3.56 -11.09 13.80
N PHE A 326 -2.89 -9.94 13.92
CA PHE A 326 -1.87 -9.52 12.96
C PHE A 326 -0.47 -10.07 13.25
N ASP A 327 -0.20 -10.54 14.46
CA ASP A 327 1.07 -11.16 14.84
C ASP A 327 1.24 -12.55 14.21
N THR A 328 1.86 -12.58 13.03
CA THR A 328 2.09 -13.81 12.26
C THR A 328 3.51 -14.35 12.39
N GLY A 329 4.39 -13.68 13.14
CA GLY A 329 5.83 -13.92 13.13
C GLY A 329 6.55 -13.51 11.84
N LYS A 330 5.83 -13.09 10.79
CA LYS A 330 6.38 -12.60 9.50
C LYS A 330 6.51 -11.06 9.44
N LEU A 331 6.06 -10.35 10.48
CA LEU A 331 6.09 -8.89 10.55
C LEU A 331 7.52 -8.35 10.69
N LYS A 332 7.80 -7.18 10.10
CA LYS A 332 9.11 -6.52 10.25
C LYS A 332 9.23 -5.87 11.63
N GLY A 333 10.46 -5.59 12.07
CA GLY A 333 10.72 -4.98 13.37
C GLY A 333 9.99 -3.64 13.60
N TYR A 334 9.74 -2.85 12.55
CA TYR A 334 8.92 -1.64 12.66
C TYR A 334 7.48 -1.92 13.10
N ASP A 335 6.88 -3.01 12.58
CA ASP A 335 5.51 -3.40 12.90
C ASP A 335 5.41 -3.91 14.34
N THR A 336 6.30 -4.82 14.75
CA THR A 336 6.29 -5.38 16.11
C THR A 336 6.66 -4.33 17.16
N ARG A 337 7.54 -3.37 16.83
CA ARG A 337 7.77 -2.17 17.66
C ARG A 337 6.49 -1.36 17.82
N SER A 338 5.74 -1.15 16.73
CA SER A 338 4.49 -0.38 16.77
C SER A 338 3.43 -1.04 17.65
N PHE A 339 3.40 -2.37 17.74
CA PHE A 339 2.52 -3.08 18.69
C PHE A 339 2.84 -2.69 20.14
N GLY A 340 4.11 -2.61 20.49
CA GLY A 340 4.56 -2.11 21.79
C GLY A 340 4.12 -0.67 22.03
N THR A 341 4.26 0.20 21.02
CA THR A 341 3.84 1.62 21.10
C THR A 341 2.36 1.75 21.41
N TYR A 342 1.48 1.02 20.72
CA TYR A 342 0.05 1.08 20.98
C TYR A 342 -0.30 0.56 22.38
N CYS A 343 0.37 -0.50 22.85
CA CYS A 343 0.19 -1.01 24.21
C CYS A 343 0.61 0.04 25.26
N ALA A 344 1.75 0.71 25.07
CA ALA A 344 2.22 1.74 25.99
C ALA A 344 1.25 2.93 26.07
N GLN A 345 0.72 3.39 24.93
CA GLN A 345 -0.22 4.53 24.87
C GLN A 345 -1.54 4.30 25.63
N ILE A 346 -1.95 3.04 25.79
CA ILE A 346 -3.18 2.67 26.51
C ILE A 346 -2.89 2.11 27.93
N GLY A 347 -1.63 2.14 28.38
CA GLY A 347 -1.24 1.69 29.72
C GLY A 347 -1.04 0.19 29.88
N LEU A 348 -0.95 -0.58 28.80
CA LEU A 348 -0.60 -2.01 28.82
C LEU A 348 0.93 -2.20 28.89
N VAL A 349 1.53 -1.72 29.98
CA VAL A 349 2.98 -1.59 30.17
C VAL A 349 3.73 -2.93 29.99
N GLU A 350 3.25 -4.01 30.63
CA GLU A 350 3.89 -5.33 30.53
C GLU A 350 3.89 -5.88 29.10
N ARG A 351 2.77 -5.71 28.39
CA ARG A 351 2.66 -6.12 26.98
C ARG A 351 3.53 -5.26 26.07
N ALA A 352 3.60 -3.95 26.32
CA ALA A 352 4.49 -3.07 25.59
C ALA A 352 5.94 -3.52 25.72
N GLU A 353 6.39 -3.78 26.94
CA GLU A 353 7.74 -4.29 27.20
C GLU A 353 8.01 -5.63 26.49
N GLN A 354 7.05 -6.55 26.53
CA GLN A 354 7.16 -7.85 25.83
C GLN A 354 7.40 -7.65 24.32
N TYR A 355 6.64 -6.77 23.66
CA TYR A 355 6.81 -6.50 22.24
C TYR A 355 8.14 -5.82 21.91
N TYR A 356 8.57 -4.83 22.71
CA TYR A 356 9.87 -4.19 22.51
C TYR A 356 11.02 -5.18 22.66
N ARG A 357 10.99 -6.04 23.70
CA ARG A 357 12.03 -7.05 23.93
C ARG A 357 12.03 -8.14 22.87
N SER A 358 10.86 -8.61 22.45
CA SER A 358 10.76 -9.58 21.35
C SER A 358 11.32 -8.98 20.06
N THR A 359 10.99 -7.73 19.75
CA THR A 359 11.53 -7.01 18.58
C THR A 359 13.05 -6.90 18.64
N ILE A 360 13.60 -6.51 19.80
CA ILE A 360 15.06 -6.45 20.02
C ILE A 360 15.68 -7.82 19.79
N GLY A 361 15.16 -8.87 20.43
CA GLY A 361 15.69 -10.23 20.31
C GLY A 361 15.69 -10.74 18.87
N ASN A 362 14.59 -10.56 18.15
CA ASN A 362 14.45 -10.98 16.75
C ASN A 362 15.46 -10.26 15.85
N ILE A 363 15.64 -8.95 16.03
CA ILE A 363 16.61 -8.18 15.26
C ILE A 363 18.04 -8.64 15.59
N LEU A 364 18.39 -8.74 16.87
CA LEU A 364 19.74 -9.13 17.30
C LEU A 364 20.10 -10.58 16.95
N SER A 365 19.11 -11.45 16.71
CA SER A 365 19.35 -12.82 16.23
C SER A 365 19.73 -12.92 14.74
N LYS A 366 19.61 -11.83 13.97
CA LYS A 366 20.00 -11.82 12.56
C LYS A 366 21.51 -11.90 12.41
N THR A 367 21.99 -12.66 11.42
CA THR A 367 23.41 -12.72 11.06
C THR A 367 23.91 -11.43 10.44
N GLU A 368 23.05 -10.76 9.66
CA GLU A 368 23.33 -9.48 9.03
C GLU A 368 22.09 -8.57 9.13
N MET A 369 22.31 -7.27 9.35
CA MET A 369 21.25 -6.25 9.43
C MET A 369 21.31 -5.34 8.18
N GLU A 370 20.14 -4.91 7.71
CA GLU A 370 19.99 -4.03 6.54
C GLU A 370 20.19 -2.53 6.87
N GLY A 371 20.47 -2.21 8.13
CA GLY A 371 20.80 -0.87 8.63
C GLY A 371 19.60 -0.11 9.21
N TRP A 372 18.39 -0.33 8.68
CA TRP A 372 17.17 0.25 9.28
C TRP A 372 16.85 -0.36 10.64
N GLU A 373 17.32 -1.59 10.89
CA GLU A 373 17.14 -2.27 12.17
C GLU A 373 17.77 -1.52 13.34
N TYR A 374 18.89 -0.81 13.14
CA TYR A 374 19.52 0.00 14.20
C TYR A 374 18.63 1.15 14.66
N PHE A 375 17.81 1.71 13.75
CA PHE A 375 16.80 2.70 14.11
C PHE A 375 15.73 2.08 15.00
N VAL A 376 15.24 0.88 14.64
CA VAL A 376 14.24 0.17 15.45
C VAL A 376 14.78 -0.22 16.81
N LEU A 377 16.02 -0.71 16.89
CA LEU A 377 16.68 -1.03 18.16
C LEU A 377 16.78 0.19 19.06
N SER A 378 17.32 1.30 18.54
CA SER A 378 17.47 2.54 19.31
C SER A 378 16.12 3.06 19.82
N GLU A 379 15.07 3.01 19.00
CA GLU A 379 13.71 3.37 19.42
C GLU A 379 13.15 2.43 20.49
N CYS A 380 13.29 1.11 20.34
CA CYS A 380 12.79 0.14 21.33
C CYS A 380 13.45 0.35 22.71
N TYR A 381 14.77 0.52 22.75
CA TYR A 381 15.48 0.79 23.99
C TYR A 381 15.08 2.14 24.61
N TRP A 382 14.94 3.20 23.79
CA TRP A 382 14.46 4.48 24.28
C TRP A 382 13.03 4.39 24.86
N ARG A 383 12.13 3.63 24.22
CA ARG A 383 10.76 3.42 24.72
C ARG A 383 10.75 2.61 26.02
N ILE A 384 11.58 1.57 26.14
CA ILE A 384 11.72 0.85 27.42
C ILE A 384 12.19 1.81 28.52
N ALA A 385 13.16 2.68 28.25
CA ALA A 385 13.62 3.65 29.24
C ALA A 385 12.54 4.66 29.63
N SER A 386 11.86 5.23 28.62
CA SER A 386 11.00 6.40 28.79
C SER A 386 9.54 6.08 29.06
N GLU A 387 9.05 4.88 28.74
CA GLU A 387 7.64 4.47 28.90
C GLU A 387 7.46 3.38 29.96
N ILE A 388 8.48 2.53 30.16
CA ILE A 388 8.37 1.34 31.01
C ILE A 388 9.17 1.51 32.32
N ALA A 389 10.41 1.99 32.23
CA ALA A 389 11.32 2.13 33.36
C ALA A 389 11.27 3.51 34.03
N GLN A 390 10.18 4.27 33.87
CA GLN A 390 10.08 5.66 34.33
C GLN A 390 10.36 5.85 35.82
N ASP A 391 10.02 4.84 36.64
CA ASP A 391 10.17 4.85 38.09
C ASP A 391 11.48 4.18 38.57
N ASN A 392 12.29 3.66 37.65
CA ASN A 392 13.59 3.05 37.95
C ASN A 392 14.69 3.72 37.10
N HIS A 393 15.28 4.79 37.65
CA HIS A 393 16.26 5.60 36.95
C HIS A 393 17.50 4.82 36.50
N ALA A 394 17.96 3.83 37.28
CA ALA A 394 19.11 3.00 36.91
C ALA A 394 18.79 2.14 35.67
N ARG A 395 17.64 1.46 35.68
CA ARG A 395 17.16 0.68 34.54
C ARG A 395 16.88 1.56 33.31
N ALA A 396 16.29 2.73 33.51
CA ALA A 396 16.06 3.68 32.42
C ALA A 396 17.38 4.13 31.79
N TRP A 397 18.38 4.43 32.61
CA TRP A 397 19.72 4.81 32.16
C TRP A 397 20.40 3.73 31.33
N GLU A 398 20.42 2.47 31.78
CA GLU A 398 20.99 1.35 31.02
C GLU A 398 20.35 1.24 29.61
N ASN A 399 19.03 1.37 29.54
CA ASN A 399 18.32 1.32 28.25
C ASN A 399 18.61 2.56 27.39
N LEU A 400 18.75 3.75 27.97
CA LEU A 400 19.16 4.94 27.21
C LEU A 400 20.57 4.81 26.63
N GLN A 401 21.51 4.21 27.36
CA GLN A 401 22.86 3.96 26.85
C GLN A 401 22.81 3.03 25.63
N GLN A 402 22.01 1.96 25.68
CA GLN A 402 21.79 1.08 24.54
C GLN A 402 21.11 1.82 23.37
N ALA A 403 20.11 2.65 23.65
CA ALA A 403 19.43 3.44 22.64
C ALA A 403 20.42 4.33 21.87
N VAL A 404 21.27 5.06 22.60
CA VAL A 404 22.30 5.94 22.02
C VAL A 404 23.36 5.14 21.25
N GLN A 405 23.80 3.99 21.79
CA GLN A 405 24.77 3.12 21.12
C GLN A 405 24.29 2.70 19.73
N PHE A 406 23.03 2.25 19.61
CA PHE A 406 22.45 1.89 18.33
C PHE A 406 22.16 3.10 17.43
N ALA A 407 21.84 4.26 18.01
CA ALA A 407 21.60 5.49 17.26
C ALA A 407 22.85 6.05 16.54
N GLU A 408 24.06 5.76 17.06
CA GLU A 408 25.32 6.18 16.44
C GLU A 408 25.64 5.41 15.14
N VAL A 409 25.06 4.21 14.99
CA VAL A 409 25.28 3.36 13.82
C VAL A 409 24.50 3.92 12.63
N PRO A 410 25.16 4.27 11.51
CA PRO A 410 24.48 4.77 10.33
C PRO A 410 23.69 3.65 9.64
N ASN A 411 22.54 4.00 9.06
CA ASN A 411 21.83 3.13 8.13
C ASN A 411 22.58 3.01 6.80
N SER A 412 22.05 2.22 5.87
CA SER A 412 22.62 2.00 4.53
C SER A 412 22.77 3.28 3.68
N GLN A 413 22.10 4.37 4.04
CA GLN A 413 22.20 5.67 3.38
C GLN A 413 23.12 6.65 4.13
N GLY A 414 23.80 6.21 5.20
CA GLY A 414 24.66 7.06 6.04
C GLY A 414 23.92 7.88 7.10
N GLY A 415 22.59 7.80 7.16
CA GLY A 415 21.76 8.50 8.14
C GLY A 415 21.81 7.84 9.52
N ARG A 416 21.87 8.64 10.59
CA ARG A 416 21.87 8.18 11.99
C ARG A 416 20.56 8.54 12.68
N ASN A 417 20.15 7.78 13.68
CA ASN A 417 18.95 8.09 14.47
C ASN A 417 19.22 9.16 15.52
N MET A 418 19.60 10.35 15.06
CA MET A 418 20.13 11.39 15.92
C MET A 418 19.12 11.92 16.96
N ASP A 419 17.82 11.84 16.70
CA ASP A 419 16.78 12.32 17.63
C ASP A 419 16.81 11.59 18.97
N ILE A 420 17.37 10.37 19.02
CA ILE A 420 17.59 9.63 20.26
C ILE A 420 18.50 10.39 21.22
N TYR A 421 19.48 11.15 20.73
CA TYR A 421 20.34 11.97 21.58
C TYR A 421 19.56 13.08 22.28
N PHE A 422 18.64 13.73 21.57
CA PHE A 422 17.76 14.73 22.18
C PHE A 422 16.85 14.11 23.22
N LEU A 423 16.19 13.01 22.85
CA LEU A 423 15.21 12.35 23.71
C LEU A 423 15.88 11.80 24.98
N ALA A 424 17.06 11.19 24.87
CA ALA A 424 17.86 10.73 26.00
C ALA A 424 18.35 11.90 26.87
N GLY A 425 18.91 12.94 26.24
CA GLY A 425 19.43 14.11 26.94
C GLY A 425 18.35 14.84 27.75
N ARG A 426 17.20 15.07 27.12
CA ARG A 426 16.04 15.66 27.77
C ARG A 426 15.52 14.79 28.91
N TYR A 427 15.38 13.48 28.72
CA TYR A 427 14.89 12.57 29.77
C TYR A 427 15.75 12.67 31.04
N LEU A 428 17.07 12.61 30.89
CA LEU A 428 18.02 12.67 32.01
C LEU A 428 17.96 14.00 32.76
N ILE A 429 17.87 15.11 32.03
CA ILE A 429 17.72 16.45 32.60
C ILE A 429 16.36 16.60 33.29
N ASP A 430 15.27 16.12 32.67
CA ASP A 430 13.92 16.21 33.23
C ASP A 430 13.77 15.40 34.51
N LYS A 431 14.45 14.24 34.61
CA LYS A 431 14.49 13.40 35.81
C LYS A 431 15.56 13.81 36.83
N GLY A 432 16.41 14.80 36.50
CA GLY A 432 17.52 15.21 37.37
C GLY A 432 18.55 14.11 37.61
N TYR A 433 18.69 13.15 36.68
CA TYR A 433 19.53 11.96 36.83
C TYR A 433 20.59 11.91 35.72
N ASN A 434 21.87 11.75 36.07
CA ASN A 434 23.00 11.83 35.12
C ASN A 434 22.90 13.07 34.21
N VAL A 435 22.63 14.23 34.82
CA VAL A 435 22.37 15.51 34.12
C VAL A 435 23.54 15.90 33.21
N LYS A 436 24.78 15.60 33.63
CA LYS A 436 26.00 15.90 32.85
C LYS A 436 26.04 15.12 31.54
N GLU A 437 25.73 13.84 31.58
CA GLU A 437 25.59 12.97 30.41
C GLU A 437 24.45 13.46 29.52
N GLY A 438 23.32 13.87 30.13
CA GLY A 438 22.20 14.45 29.40
C GLY A 438 22.57 15.71 28.60
N ILE A 439 23.32 16.63 29.21
CA ILE A 439 23.90 17.79 28.51
C ILE A 439 24.82 17.34 27.38
N GLY A 440 25.68 16.34 27.61
CA GLY A 440 26.56 15.78 26.60
C GLY A 440 25.80 15.27 25.37
N TYR A 441 24.69 14.56 25.57
CA TYR A 441 23.85 14.11 24.45
C TYR A 441 23.20 15.27 23.69
N LEU A 442 22.72 16.31 24.39
CA LEU A 442 22.17 17.50 23.73
C LEU A 442 23.21 18.25 22.90
N ILE A 443 24.45 18.36 23.38
CA ILE A 443 25.56 18.96 22.62
C ILE A 443 25.87 18.12 21.38
N ARG A 444 26.01 16.80 21.54
CA ARG A 444 26.23 15.88 20.41
C ARG A 444 25.13 15.99 19.36
N TYR A 445 23.88 16.07 19.80
CA TYR A 445 22.74 16.27 18.91
C TYR A 445 22.83 17.58 18.12
N MET A 446 23.22 18.69 18.76
CA MET A 446 23.47 19.96 18.07
C MET A 446 24.59 19.86 17.04
N GLU A 447 25.68 19.18 17.36
CA GLU A 447 26.80 19.00 16.43
C GLU A 447 26.38 18.23 15.19
N MET A 448 25.65 17.13 15.37
CA MET A 448 25.14 16.31 14.28
C MET A 448 24.16 17.09 13.38
N ARG A 449 23.46 18.07 13.95
CA ARG A 449 22.46 18.89 13.28
C ARG A 449 22.97 20.13 12.56
N LYS A 450 24.28 20.40 12.63
CA LYS A 450 24.87 21.65 12.12
C LYS A 450 24.50 21.98 10.65
N TYR A 451 24.13 20.98 9.85
CA TYR A 451 23.77 21.12 8.44
C TYR A 451 22.33 20.67 8.11
N THR A 452 21.46 20.49 9.10
CA THR A 452 20.07 20.03 8.92
C THR A 452 19.07 21.15 9.25
N ILE A 453 17.93 21.19 8.55
CA ILE A 453 16.86 22.18 8.76
C ILE A 453 15.93 21.82 9.93
N ASP A 454 15.39 22.84 10.62
CA ASP A 454 14.53 22.71 11.80
C ASP A 454 13.17 22.05 11.52
N GLU A 455 12.74 21.97 10.26
CA GLU A 455 11.45 21.37 9.89
C GLU A 455 11.37 19.85 10.12
N ILE A 456 12.53 19.18 10.17
CA ILE A 456 12.61 17.71 10.22
C ILE A 456 12.93 17.23 11.64
N HIS A 457 13.52 18.08 12.49
CA HIS A 457 14.03 17.67 13.80
C HIS A 457 13.65 18.67 14.91
N TRP A 458 13.99 18.34 16.16
CA TRP A 458 13.69 19.21 17.30
C TRP A 458 14.33 20.60 17.19
N SER A 459 13.51 21.64 17.16
CA SER A 459 13.92 23.04 16.96
C SER A 459 14.96 23.56 17.97
N HIS A 460 15.85 24.45 17.54
CA HIS A 460 17.01 24.92 18.31
C HIS A 460 16.66 25.52 19.68
N GLU A 461 15.54 26.24 19.78
CA GLU A 461 15.03 26.82 21.02
C GLU A 461 14.69 25.75 22.06
N LYS A 462 14.18 24.58 21.65
CA LYS A 462 13.89 23.48 22.57
C LYS A 462 15.17 22.87 23.11
N ILE A 463 16.20 22.73 22.28
CA ILE A 463 17.51 22.24 22.72
C ILE A 463 18.11 23.20 23.74
N TYR A 464 18.12 24.50 23.42
CA TYR A 464 18.71 25.53 24.27
C TYR A 464 17.97 25.64 25.61
N ALA A 465 16.64 25.53 25.61
CA ALA A 465 15.88 25.49 26.86
C ALA A 465 16.25 24.27 27.72
N CYS A 466 16.39 23.08 27.11
CA CYS A 466 16.81 21.87 27.83
C CYS A 466 18.26 21.97 28.35
N LEU A 467 19.19 22.50 27.54
CA LEU A 467 20.58 22.76 27.97
C LEU A 467 20.62 23.75 29.15
N GLY A 468 19.85 24.84 29.05
CA GLY A 468 19.73 25.84 30.11
C GLY A 468 19.26 25.23 31.43
N LYS A 469 18.19 24.43 31.40
CA LYS A 469 17.72 23.64 32.55
C LYS A 469 18.80 22.70 33.08
N GLY A 470 19.49 21.98 32.21
CA GLY A 470 20.57 21.06 32.58
C GLY A 470 21.71 21.77 33.34
N TYR A 471 22.21 22.89 32.80
CA TYR A 471 23.27 23.66 33.47
C TYR A 471 22.82 24.26 34.79
N TYR A 472 21.56 24.70 34.89
CA TYR A 472 20.99 25.15 36.16
C TYR A 472 21.01 24.04 37.22
N LEU A 473 20.62 22.81 36.85
CA LEU A 473 20.67 21.65 37.75
C LEU A 473 22.09 21.31 38.19
N LEU A 474 23.10 21.53 37.32
CA LEU A 474 24.52 21.41 37.65
C LEU A 474 25.10 22.61 38.41
N LYS A 475 24.27 23.61 38.74
CA LYS A 475 24.69 24.87 39.40
C LYS A 475 25.67 25.72 38.58
N ASP A 476 25.71 25.54 37.26
CA ASP A 476 26.47 26.38 36.33
C ASP A 476 25.57 27.51 35.80
N MET A 477 25.44 28.57 36.61
CA MET A 477 24.53 29.68 36.32
C MET A 477 24.93 30.48 35.08
N ALA A 478 26.22 30.48 34.73
CA ALA A 478 26.72 31.21 33.55
C ALA A 478 26.22 30.54 32.27
N ASN A 479 26.43 29.23 32.14
CA ASN A 479 25.94 28.48 30.98
C ASN A 479 24.42 28.35 30.99
N ALA A 480 23.78 28.21 32.16
CA ALA A 480 22.33 28.21 32.27
C ALA A 480 21.75 29.50 31.66
N ARG A 481 22.21 30.68 32.12
CA ARG A 481 21.78 31.99 31.59
C ARG A 481 22.02 32.10 30.08
N LEU A 482 23.19 31.67 29.60
CA LEU A 482 23.55 31.72 28.19
C LEU A 482 22.55 30.97 27.32
N TYR A 483 22.29 29.70 27.64
CA TYR A 483 21.42 28.86 26.81
C TYR A 483 19.94 29.24 26.94
N LEU A 484 19.48 29.64 28.13
CA LEU A 484 18.10 30.12 28.31
C LEU A 484 17.83 31.39 27.48
N ARG A 485 18.78 32.35 27.46
CA ARG A 485 18.66 33.54 26.59
C ARG A 485 18.69 33.21 25.11
N LYS A 486 19.51 32.23 24.68
CA LYS A 486 19.50 31.75 23.29
C LYS A 486 18.15 31.14 22.91
N ALA A 487 17.51 30.39 23.82
CA ALA A 487 16.18 29.84 23.59
C ALA A 487 15.14 30.96 23.43
N LEU A 488 15.16 31.97 24.31
CA LEU A 488 14.22 33.11 24.25
C LEU A 488 14.44 34.01 23.04
N ALA A 489 15.68 34.15 22.56
CA ALA A 489 15.97 34.88 21.33
C ALA A 489 15.35 34.22 20.08
N LEU A 490 15.14 32.91 20.10
CA LEU A 490 14.46 32.17 19.03
C LEU A 490 12.94 32.07 19.25
N ASN A 491 12.50 32.02 20.51
CA ASN A 491 11.09 31.99 20.89
C ASN A 491 10.89 32.64 22.27
N GLU A 492 10.46 33.88 22.29
CA GLU A 492 10.25 34.68 23.50
C GLU A 492 9.21 34.08 24.45
N THR A 493 8.29 33.26 23.91
CA THR A 493 7.22 32.61 24.68
C THR A 493 7.60 31.23 25.25
N ASN A 494 8.86 30.80 25.08
CA ASN A 494 9.31 29.50 25.57
C ASN A 494 9.20 29.41 27.11
N THR A 495 8.28 28.58 27.59
CA THR A 495 7.92 28.49 29.02
C THR A 495 9.06 27.98 29.88
N VAL A 496 9.73 26.91 29.45
CA VAL A 496 10.89 26.33 30.16
C VAL A 496 12.00 27.36 30.27
N ALA A 497 12.29 28.08 29.18
CA ALA A 497 13.36 29.07 29.19
C ALA A 497 13.06 30.25 30.14
N ASN A 498 11.82 30.76 30.11
CA ASN A 498 11.39 31.83 31.01
C ASN A 498 11.39 31.42 32.48
N GLU A 499 10.86 30.23 32.80
CA GLU A 499 10.82 29.70 34.16
C GLU A 499 12.22 29.58 34.76
N TYR A 500 13.13 28.89 34.06
CA TYR A 500 14.48 28.67 34.58
C TYR A 500 15.33 29.95 34.57
N LEU A 501 15.06 30.92 33.70
CA LEU A 501 15.81 32.18 33.69
C LEU A 501 15.51 33.02 34.93
N LYS A 502 14.25 33.05 35.40
CA LYS A 502 13.88 33.67 36.67
C LYS A 502 14.63 33.04 37.85
N LEU A 503 14.68 31.71 37.88
CA LEU A 503 15.42 30.96 38.91
C LEU A 503 16.93 31.24 38.88
N VAL A 504 17.52 31.43 37.69
CA VAL A 504 18.94 31.77 37.52
C VAL A 504 19.25 33.22 37.94
N ASP A 505 18.32 34.14 37.71
CA ASP A 505 18.48 35.56 38.00
C ASP A 505 18.03 35.94 39.43
N GLY A 506 17.52 34.98 40.22
CA GLY A 506 17.11 35.19 41.61
C GLY A 506 15.83 36.04 41.74
N LEU A 507 14.98 35.99 40.71
CA LEU A 507 13.70 36.69 40.66
C LEU A 507 12.60 35.67 41.01
N ASP A 508 12.30 35.54 42.31
CA ASP A 508 11.14 34.76 42.80
C ASP A 508 9.81 35.42 42.41
#